data_AF-A0A955H992-F1
#
_entry.id   AF-A0A955H992-F1
#
_cell.length_a   1.000
_cell.length_b   1.000
_cell.length_c   1.000
_cell.angle_alpha   90.00
_cell.angle_beta   90.00
_cell.angle_gamma   90.00
#
_symmetry.space_group_name_H-M   'P 1'
#
loop_
_entity.id
_entity.type
_entity.pdbx_description
1 polymer ?
#
loop_
_entity_poly.entity_id
_entity_poly.type
_entity_poly.pdbx_seq_one_letter_code
_entity_poly.pdbx_strand_id
1 'polypeptide(L)'
;MEIQNIRKRDGSIQSFDISKITSAVAKALSETGEGNRKDAEAVAELAHQKVVAMCVQAGTAAPEDPQAKKCIDGNPAVEEIQDLVEQALMEKDYYNTAKAYIIYRNARKKLRERDIFAKRQNLKPYEYPELYEYTSAIRHSYWVHTEFNFTSDVQDFHINVSESERSAIKNSMLAIAQIEVAVKTFWGDIYKKMPKPEIGAVGATFAESEVRHTDAYSHLLEILGLNDEFTNIKNIPVIQKRMNYLEKVNELARTSEDREYSHAVLLFALFVEHVSLFSQFLIMMSFNKHKNLFKGISNAVEATSKEENLHGMFGIDVINIIKDEHPEWFDESCNNLIIESCREAYEAESDIVDWIYEKGELDFLPAANVKEFIKHRLNNSLVSIGLPRIFEVSEALLEETDWFDNEVIATKHVDFFNKRSINYNKRSASVTSDDLF
;
A
#
# COMPACT_ATOMS: atom_id res chain seq x y z
N MET A 1 -32.15 -27.16 20.46
CA MET A 1 -31.45 -26.35 19.45
C MET A 1 -30.56 -27.28 18.68
N GLU A 2 -30.56 -27.18 17.35
CA GLU A 2 -29.72 -28.00 16.47
C GLU A 2 -28.73 -27.08 15.75
N ILE A 3 -27.44 -27.44 15.75
CA ILE A 3 -26.40 -26.65 15.10
C ILE A 3 -26.36 -27.06 13.62
N GLN A 4 -26.91 -26.21 12.76
CA GLN A 4 -26.94 -26.50 11.32
C GLN A 4 -25.66 -26.08 10.62
N ASN A 5 -25.03 -25.00 11.08
CA ASN A 5 -23.85 -24.42 10.43
C ASN A 5 -22.76 -24.04 11.44
N ILE A 6 -21.55 -23.79 10.92
CA ILE A 6 -20.39 -23.28 11.64
C ILE A 6 -19.80 -22.09 10.91
N ARG A 7 -19.19 -21.19 11.66
CA ARG A 7 -18.35 -20.12 11.11
C ARG A 7 -16.89 -20.57 11.03
N LYS A 8 -16.36 -20.59 9.83
CA LYS A 8 -14.97 -20.92 9.51
C LYS A 8 -14.03 -19.78 9.92
N ARG A 9 -12.73 -20.04 9.87
CA ARG A 9 -11.68 -19.06 10.26
C ARG A 9 -11.63 -17.85 9.33
N ASP A 10 -11.99 -18.04 8.06
CA ASP A 10 -12.14 -16.99 7.05
C ASP A 10 -13.48 -16.24 7.13
N GLY A 11 -14.29 -16.52 8.17
CA GLY A 11 -15.62 -15.94 8.36
C GLY A 11 -16.74 -16.62 7.56
N SER A 12 -16.43 -17.52 6.63
CA SER A 12 -17.44 -18.21 5.81
C SER A 12 -18.32 -19.16 6.65
N ILE A 13 -19.57 -19.34 6.23
CA ILE A 13 -20.52 -20.24 6.88
C ILE A 13 -20.55 -21.58 6.11
N GLN A 14 -20.43 -22.70 6.83
CA GLN A 14 -20.51 -24.05 6.27
C GLN A 14 -21.42 -24.93 7.10
N SER A 15 -21.99 -25.97 6.50
CA SER A 15 -22.79 -26.96 7.24
C SER A 15 -21.97 -27.64 8.34
N PHE A 16 -22.59 -27.81 9.51
CA PHE A 16 -22.01 -28.53 10.63
C PHE A 16 -22.01 -30.04 10.32
N ASP A 17 -20.90 -30.69 10.64
CA ASP A 17 -20.72 -32.12 10.43
C ASP A 17 -19.89 -32.69 11.59
N ILE A 18 -20.56 -33.39 12.50
CA ILE A 18 -19.96 -33.99 13.69
C ILE A 18 -18.89 -35.03 13.34
N SER A 19 -18.99 -35.68 12.16
CA SER A 19 -18.03 -36.71 11.74
C SER A 19 -16.62 -36.14 11.54
N LYS A 20 -16.50 -34.83 11.28
CA LYS A 20 -15.21 -34.12 11.24
C LYS A 20 -14.57 -34.02 12.62
N ILE A 21 -15.35 -33.78 13.66
CA ILE A 21 -14.88 -33.77 15.06
C ILE A 21 -14.44 -35.18 15.44
N THR A 22 -15.29 -36.18 15.22
CA THR A 22 -14.98 -37.59 15.48
C THR A 22 -13.69 -38.03 14.80
N SER A 23 -13.49 -37.64 13.54
CA SER A 23 -12.28 -38.01 12.79
C SER A 23 -11.02 -37.31 13.28
N ALA A 24 -11.11 -36.06 13.74
CA ALA A 24 -9.99 -35.35 14.36
C ALA A 24 -9.61 -35.99 15.70
N VAL A 25 -10.59 -36.27 16.55
CA VAL A 25 -10.39 -36.91 17.86
C VAL A 25 -9.85 -38.34 17.70
N ALA A 26 -10.39 -39.13 16.77
CA ALA A 26 -9.92 -40.49 16.52
C ALA A 26 -8.44 -40.55 16.12
N LYS A 27 -7.98 -39.57 15.32
CA LYS A 27 -6.55 -39.47 14.97
C LYS A 27 -5.70 -39.19 16.20
N ALA A 28 -6.13 -38.25 17.04
CA ALA A 28 -5.39 -37.90 18.26
C ALA A 28 -5.35 -39.05 19.28
N LEU A 29 -6.48 -39.74 19.50
CA LEU A 29 -6.55 -40.93 20.37
C LEU A 29 -5.67 -42.07 19.86
N SER A 30 -5.64 -42.27 18.53
CA SER A 30 -4.78 -43.28 17.91
C SER A 30 -3.29 -42.93 18.02
N GLU A 31 -2.93 -41.64 17.99
CA GLU A 31 -1.55 -41.18 18.10
C GLU A 31 -0.98 -41.36 19.51
N THR A 32 -1.81 -41.16 20.54
CA THR A 32 -1.41 -41.36 21.93
C THR A 32 -1.67 -42.77 22.46
N GLY A 33 -2.46 -43.58 21.75
CA GLY A 33 -2.83 -44.94 22.16
C GLY A 33 -3.87 -45.02 23.29
N GLU A 34 -4.61 -43.94 23.57
CA GLU A 34 -5.56 -43.87 24.70
C GLU A 34 -6.99 -44.30 24.37
N GLY A 35 -7.33 -44.47 23.08
CA GLY A 35 -8.70 -44.84 22.71
C GLY A 35 -8.87 -45.27 21.26
N ASN A 36 -10.10 -45.66 20.93
CA ASN A 36 -10.50 -46.13 19.61
C ASN A 36 -11.59 -45.24 19.01
N ARG A 37 -12.15 -45.67 17.87
CA ARG A 37 -13.20 -44.93 17.14
C ARG A 37 -14.45 -44.66 17.99
N LYS A 38 -14.89 -45.61 18.82
CA LYS A 38 -16.07 -45.45 19.68
C LYS A 38 -15.83 -44.42 20.78
N ASP A 39 -14.63 -44.39 21.32
CA ASP A 39 -14.22 -43.36 22.30
C ASP A 39 -14.23 -41.97 21.65
N ALA A 40 -13.75 -41.88 20.41
CA ALA A 40 -13.80 -40.64 19.63
C ALA A 40 -15.23 -40.16 19.35
N GLU A 41 -16.18 -41.08 19.11
CA GLU A 41 -17.60 -40.77 18.95
C GLU A 41 -18.18 -40.22 20.26
N ALA A 42 -17.89 -40.85 21.40
CA ALA A 42 -18.34 -40.38 22.71
C ALA A 42 -17.79 -39.00 23.09
N VAL A 43 -16.52 -38.72 22.76
CA VAL A 43 -15.91 -37.38 22.94
C VAL A 43 -16.57 -36.36 22.01
N ALA A 44 -16.80 -36.71 20.75
CA ALA A 44 -17.43 -35.82 19.78
C ALA A 44 -18.88 -35.47 20.16
N GLU A 45 -19.65 -36.43 20.68
CA GLU A 45 -20.99 -36.21 21.21
C GLU A 45 -20.97 -35.26 22.42
N LEU A 46 -20.05 -35.45 23.36
CA LEU A 46 -19.90 -34.55 24.51
C LEU A 46 -19.52 -33.13 24.07
N ALA A 47 -18.57 -33.01 23.14
CA ALA A 47 -18.19 -31.71 22.57
C ALA A 47 -19.37 -31.04 21.87
N HIS A 48 -20.17 -31.81 21.11
CA HIS A 48 -21.36 -31.29 20.44
C HIS A 48 -22.43 -30.80 21.45
N GLN A 49 -22.69 -31.56 22.52
CA GLN A 49 -23.61 -31.14 23.59
C GLN A 49 -23.15 -29.82 24.22
N LYS A 50 -21.84 -29.67 24.46
CA LYS A 50 -21.27 -28.42 24.97
C LYS A 50 -21.41 -27.26 23.98
N VAL A 51 -21.20 -27.49 22.68
CA VAL A 51 -21.39 -26.47 21.63
C VAL A 51 -22.85 -26.00 21.60
N VAL A 52 -23.80 -26.93 21.68
CA VAL A 52 -25.23 -26.60 21.77
C VAL A 52 -25.52 -25.76 23.00
N ALA A 53 -25.02 -26.17 24.18
CA ALA A 53 -25.21 -25.42 25.42
C ALA A 53 -24.61 -24.01 25.34
N MET A 54 -23.40 -23.86 24.80
CA MET A 54 -22.74 -22.58 24.59
C MET A 54 -23.55 -21.67 23.66
N CYS A 55 -24.06 -22.20 22.55
CA CYS A 55 -24.88 -21.41 21.61
C CYS A 55 -26.23 -20.98 22.21
N VAL A 56 -26.86 -21.84 23.03
CA VAL A 56 -28.07 -21.44 23.77
C VAL A 56 -27.76 -20.29 24.73
N GLN A 57 -26.66 -20.39 25.48
CA GLN A 57 -26.24 -19.32 26.40
C GLN A 57 -25.93 -18.02 25.65
N ALA A 58 -25.21 -18.09 24.53
CA ALA A 58 -24.90 -16.95 23.70
C ALA A 58 -26.15 -16.24 23.16
N GLY A 59 -27.17 -17.00 22.73
CA GLY A 59 -28.44 -16.45 22.26
C GLY A 59 -29.30 -15.79 23.36
N THR A 60 -29.03 -16.08 24.63
CA THR A 60 -29.71 -15.47 25.78
C THR A 60 -28.90 -14.36 26.46
N ALA A 61 -27.64 -14.16 26.06
CA ALA A 61 -26.75 -13.17 26.64
C ALA A 61 -27.06 -11.76 26.10
N ALA A 62 -26.76 -10.74 26.91
CA ALA A 62 -26.87 -9.36 26.45
C ALA A 62 -25.88 -9.09 25.30
N PRO A 63 -26.17 -8.18 24.35
CA PRO A 63 -25.29 -7.89 23.20
C PRO A 63 -23.87 -7.46 23.59
N GLU A 64 -23.75 -6.80 24.75
CA GLU A 64 -22.49 -6.33 25.35
C GLU A 64 -21.65 -7.49 25.91
N ASP A 65 -22.27 -8.63 26.21
CA ASP A 65 -21.64 -9.76 26.90
C ASP A 65 -20.68 -10.50 25.95
N PRO A 66 -19.42 -10.75 26.35
CA PRO A 66 -18.50 -11.58 25.58
C PRO A 66 -19.06 -12.95 25.18
N GLN A 67 -19.97 -13.50 25.98
CA GLN A 67 -20.64 -14.77 25.72
C GLN A 67 -21.54 -14.71 24.47
N ALA A 68 -22.15 -13.56 24.17
CA ALA A 68 -22.97 -13.39 22.96
C ALA A 68 -22.13 -13.53 21.67
N LYS A 69 -20.83 -13.22 21.73
CA LYS A 69 -19.92 -13.28 20.57
C LYS A 69 -19.44 -14.70 20.22
N LYS A 70 -19.61 -15.67 21.14
CA LYS A 70 -19.15 -17.05 20.94
C LYS A 70 -19.98 -17.84 19.93
N CYS A 71 -21.24 -17.45 19.71
CA CYS A 71 -22.12 -18.08 18.73
C CYS A 71 -23.01 -17.03 18.06
N ILE A 72 -22.49 -16.41 17.00
CA ILE A 72 -23.18 -15.32 16.28
C ILE A 72 -24.23 -15.93 15.34
N ASP A 73 -25.48 -15.48 15.45
CA ASP A 73 -26.62 -15.97 14.68
C ASP A 73 -26.81 -17.50 14.77
N GLY A 74 -26.46 -18.09 15.92
CA GLY A 74 -26.53 -19.54 16.13
C GLY A 74 -25.42 -20.34 15.46
N ASN A 75 -24.40 -19.67 14.91
CA ASN A 75 -23.26 -20.29 14.23
C ASN A 75 -21.99 -20.22 15.10
N PRO A 76 -21.57 -21.32 15.74
CA PRO A 76 -20.33 -21.34 16.52
C PRO A 76 -19.10 -21.23 15.62
N ALA A 77 -18.07 -20.55 16.09
CA ALA A 77 -16.79 -20.47 15.39
C ALA A 77 -15.99 -21.78 15.56
N VAL A 78 -15.17 -22.11 14.55
CA VAL A 78 -14.32 -23.31 14.58
C VAL A 78 -13.43 -23.36 15.83
N GLU A 79 -12.89 -22.22 16.30
CA GLU A 79 -12.02 -22.20 17.49
C GLU A 79 -12.78 -22.51 18.78
N GLU A 80 -14.02 -22.03 18.94
CA GLU A 80 -14.87 -22.37 20.09
C GLU A 80 -15.18 -23.88 20.13
N ILE A 81 -15.44 -24.49 18.97
CA ILE A 81 -15.65 -25.94 18.88
C ILE A 81 -14.38 -26.69 19.31
N GLN A 82 -13.21 -26.21 18.91
CA GLN A 82 -11.93 -26.85 19.26
C GLN A 82 -11.65 -26.76 20.76
N ASP A 83 -11.91 -25.62 21.39
CA ASP A 83 -11.79 -25.46 22.86
C ASP A 83 -12.70 -26.45 23.60
N LEU A 84 -13.93 -26.65 23.10
CA LEU A 84 -14.88 -27.60 23.69
C LEU A 84 -14.50 -29.07 23.45
N VAL A 85 -13.79 -29.39 22.35
CA VAL A 85 -13.20 -30.71 22.13
C VAL A 85 -12.07 -30.98 23.12
N GLU A 86 -11.22 -29.99 23.40
CA GLU A 86 -10.16 -30.10 24.41
C GLU A 86 -10.75 -30.35 25.80
N GLN A 87 -11.81 -29.62 26.18
CA GLN A 87 -12.54 -29.86 27.42
C GLN A 87 -13.17 -31.26 27.47
N ALA A 88 -13.80 -31.71 26.38
CA ALA A 88 -14.43 -33.02 26.32
C ALA A 88 -13.40 -34.17 26.45
N LEU A 89 -12.20 -34.00 25.88
CA LEU A 89 -11.10 -34.96 26.06
C LEU A 89 -10.66 -35.04 27.53
N MET A 90 -10.53 -33.90 28.20
CA MET A 90 -10.17 -33.86 29.63
C MET A 90 -11.24 -34.48 30.53
N GLU A 91 -12.52 -34.18 30.28
CA GLU A 91 -13.65 -34.72 31.07
C GLU A 91 -13.88 -36.23 30.87
N LYS A 92 -13.33 -36.80 29.78
CA LYS A 92 -13.34 -38.24 29.52
C LYS A 92 -12.04 -38.92 29.97
N ASP A 93 -11.22 -38.24 30.75
CA ASP A 93 -9.94 -38.72 31.30
C ASP A 93 -8.87 -39.05 30.25
N TYR A 94 -8.99 -38.55 29.01
CA TYR A 94 -7.98 -38.70 27.95
C TYR A 94 -6.91 -37.59 28.02
N TYR A 95 -6.22 -37.51 29.16
CA TYR A 95 -5.31 -36.39 29.44
C TYR A 95 -4.11 -36.31 28.49
N ASN A 96 -3.54 -37.44 28.06
CA ASN A 96 -2.40 -37.41 27.14
C ASN A 96 -2.86 -36.99 25.73
N THR A 97 -4.00 -37.49 25.26
CA THR A 97 -4.63 -37.03 24.02
C THR A 97 -4.99 -35.56 24.09
N ALA A 98 -5.59 -35.07 25.18
CA ALA A 98 -5.90 -33.65 25.35
C ALA A 98 -4.65 -32.78 25.20
N LYS A 99 -3.57 -33.14 25.91
CA LYS A 99 -2.28 -32.44 25.80
C LYS A 99 -1.71 -32.47 24.38
N ALA A 100 -1.68 -33.64 23.74
CA ALA A 100 -1.18 -33.79 22.37
C ALA A 100 -2.03 -32.98 21.37
N TYR A 101 -3.35 -33.00 21.53
CA TYR A 101 -4.30 -32.25 20.70
C TYR A 101 -4.07 -30.74 20.81
N ILE A 102 -3.92 -30.21 22.03
CA ILE A 102 -3.62 -28.80 22.28
C ILE A 102 -2.29 -28.39 21.62
N ILE A 103 -1.23 -29.18 21.82
CA ILE A 103 0.09 -28.91 21.23
C ILE A 103 0.00 -28.91 19.70
N TYR A 104 -0.66 -29.91 19.11
CA TYR A 104 -0.86 -30.02 17.68
C TYR A 104 -1.64 -28.84 17.11
N ARG A 105 -2.75 -28.45 17.74
CA ARG A 105 -3.58 -27.31 17.33
C ARG A 105 -2.78 -26.01 17.39
N ASN A 106 -2.02 -25.78 18.46
CA ASN A 106 -1.17 -24.60 18.62
C ASN A 106 -0.03 -24.57 17.58
N ALA A 107 0.64 -25.70 17.34
CA ALA A 107 1.66 -25.79 16.29
C ALA A 107 1.06 -25.50 14.90
N ARG A 108 -0.14 -26.03 14.63
CA ARG A 108 -0.87 -25.75 13.39
C ARG A 108 -1.38 -24.32 13.30
N LYS A 109 -1.68 -23.66 14.42
CA LYS A 109 -2.04 -22.24 14.47
C LYS A 109 -0.85 -21.39 14.08
N LYS A 110 0.32 -21.62 14.69
CA LYS A 110 1.58 -20.97 14.31
C LYS A 110 1.96 -21.18 12.86
N LEU A 111 1.79 -22.39 12.32
CA LEU A 111 2.03 -22.67 10.89
C LEU A 111 1.05 -21.96 9.93
N ARG A 112 -0.05 -21.40 10.44
CA ARG A 112 -1.02 -20.60 9.67
C ARG A 112 -0.89 -19.11 9.92
N GLU A 113 -0.16 -18.72 10.96
CA GLU A 113 0.16 -17.31 11.19
C GLU A 113 1.08 -16.89 10.06
N ARG A 114 0.63 -15.86 9.34
CA ARG A 114 1.39 -15.24 8.27
C ARG A 114 2.56 -14.51 8.92
N ASP A 115 3.70 -14.55 8.27
CA ASP A 115 4.90 -13.81 8.65
C ASP A 115 5.53 -13.34 7.35
N ILE A 116 5.45 -12.04 7.09
CA ILE A 116 5.82 -11.41 5.82
C ILE A 116 7.34 -11.45 5.60
N PHE A 117 8.12 -11.53 6.68
CA PHE A 117 9.59 -11.61 6.68
C PHE A 117 10.10 -13.06 6.57
N ALA A 118 9.29 -14.05 6.97
CA ALA A 118 9.67 -15.45 6.83
C ALA A 118 9.69 -15.94 5.38
N LYS A 119 10.79 -16.59 4.97
CA LYS A 119 10.93 -17.16 3.62
C LYS A 119 9.93 -18.27 3.34
N ARG A 120 9.20 -18.14 2.23
CA ARG A 120 8.39 -19.23 1.65
C ARG A 120 9.11 -19.84 0.44
N GLN A 121 9.31 -21.16 0.47
CA GLN A 121 9.94 -21.88 -0.65
C GLN A 121 8.97 -22.21 -1.80
N ASN A 122 7.72 -22.49 -1.48
CA ASN A 122 6.72 -22.88 -2.47
C ASN A 122 6.16 -21.65 -3.19
N LEU A 123 5.95 -21.73 -4.50
CA LEU A 123 5.34 -20.62 -5.24
C LEU A 123 3.88 -20.38 -4.84
N LYS A 124 3.10 -21.46 -4.66
CA LYS A 124 1.66 -21.42 -4.33
C LYS A 124 1.34 -22.35 -3.14
N PRO A 125 0.22 -22.11 -2.43
CA PRO A 125 -0.66 -20.94 -2.52
C PRO A 125 0.06 -19.65 -2.08
N TYR A 126 -0.45 -18.49 -2.53
CA TYR A 126 0.04 -17.20 -2.03
C TYR A 126 -0.48 -16.98 -0.60
N GLU A 127 0.38 -16.41 0.24
CA GLU A 127 0.03 -15.97 1.59
C GLU A 127 -0.59 -14.57 1.53
N TYR A 128 -0.18 -13.74 0.57
CA TYR A 128 -0.65 -12.36 0.36
C TYR A 128 -1.20 -12.17 -1.08
N PRO A 129 -2.22 -12.94 -1.51
CA PRO A 129 -2.76 -12.84 -2.86
C PRO A 129 -3.24 -11.43 -3.25
N GLU A 130 -3.73 -10.65 -2.28
CA GLU A 130 -4.16 -9.26 -2.44
C GLU A 130 -3.04 -8.31 -2.89
N LEU A 131 -1.79 -8.60 -2.50
CA LEU A 131 -0.63 -7.82 -2.93
C LEU A 131 -0.26 -8.10 -4.39
N TYR A 132 -0.57 -9.31 -4.90
CA TYR A 132 -0.25 -9.64 -6.29
C TYR A 132 -1.05 -8.81 -7.30
N GLU A 133 -2.20 -8.26 -6.90
CA GLU A 133 -3.04 -7.41 -7.76
C GLU A 133 -2.30 -6.16 -8.27
N TYR A 134 -1.34 -5.64 -7.50
CA TYR A 134 -0.51 -4.50 -7.91
C TYR A 134 0.33 -4.79 -9.16
N THR A 135 0.76 -6.04 -9.38
CA THR A 135 1.44 -6.42 -10.63
C THR A 135 0.54 -6.22 -11.85
N SER A 136 -0.74 -6.57 -11.73
CA SER A 136 -1.72 -6.37 -12.78
C SER A 136 -2.00 -4.88 -12.96
N ALA A 137 -2.16 -4.13 -11.87
CA ALA A 137 -2.43 -2.69 -11.95
C ALA A 137 -1.32 -1.95 -12.74
N ILE A 138 -0.04 -2.20 -12.43
CA ILE A 138 1.09 -1.59 -13.15
C ILE A 138 1.14 -2.02 -14.61
N ARG A 139 0.87 -3.31 -14.91
CA ARG A 139 0.82 -3.77 -16.32
C ARG A 139 -0.23 -3.03 -17.14
N HIS A 140 -1.33 -2.60 -16.52
CA HIS A 140 -2.36 -1.85 -17.21
C HIS A 140 -2.07 -0.35 -17.30
N SER A 141 -1.33 0.23 -16.35
CA SER A 141 -0.84 1.61 -16.43
C SER A 141 0.40 1.77 -17.30
N TYR A 142 1.01 0.67 -17.75
CA TYR A 142 2.25 0.65 -18.52
C TYR A 142 2.29 1.69 -19.65
N TRP A 143 3.36 2.48 -19.65
CA TRP A 143 3.60 3.55 -20.61
C TRP A 143 5.11 3.77 -20.80
N VAL A 144 5.50 4.27 -21.96
CA VAL A 144 6.86 4.75 -22.23
C VAL A 144 6.79 6.15 -22.82
N HIS A 145 7.77 7.02 -22.50
CA HIS A 145 7.72 8.42 -22.90
C HIS A 145 7.66 8.65 -24.43
N THR A 146 8.13 7.67 -25.21
CA THR A 146 8.07 7.69 -26.68
C THR A 146 6.65 7.55 -27.24
N GLU A 147 5.66 7.22 -26.42
CA GLU A 147 4.23 7.25 -26.79
C GLU A 147 3.64 8.67 -26.78
N PHE A 148 4.35 9.65 -26.19
CA PHE A 148 3.91 11.04 -26.10
C PHE A 148 4.68 11.95 -27.07
N ASN A 149 4.08 13.10 -27.39
CA ASN A 149 4.69 14.11 -28.24
C ASN A 149 4.91 15.39 -27.44
N PHE A 150 6.16 15.86 -27.41
CA PHE A 150 6.59 17.03 -26.64
C PHE A 150 6.96 18.23 -27.52
N THR A 151 6.74 18.16 -28.83
CA THR A 151 7.15 19.24 -29.76
C THR A 151 6.48 20.56 -29.43
N SER A 152 5.17 20.54 -29.12
CA SER A 152 4.45 21.74 -28.66
C SER A 152 4.95 22.25 -27.32
N ASP A 153 5.35 21.33 -26.44
CA ASP A 153 5.73 21.60 -25.07
C ASP A 153 7.07 22.34 -25.00
N VAL A 154 8.01 21.98 -25.87
CA VAL A 154 9.27 22.72 -26.06
C VAL A 154 9.00 24.15 -26.54
N GLN A 155 8.09 24.33 -27.50
CA GLN A 155 7.68 25.65 -27.97
C GLN A 155 6.99 26.45 -26.85
N ASP A 156 6.10 25.82 -26.09
CA ASP A 156 5.42 26.42 -24.95
C ASP A 156 6.44 26.91 -23.92
N PHE A 157 7.40 26.05 -23.57
CA PHE A 157 8.46 26.33 -22.61
C PHE A 157 9.30 27.52 -23.03
N HIS A 158 9.63 27.63 -24.31
CA HIS A 158 10.50 28.69 -24.80
C HIS A 158 9.78 30.01 -25.09
N ILE A 159 8.52 29.99 -25.54
CA ILE A 159 7.87 31.18 -26.12
C ILE A 159 6.55 31.56 -25.43
N ASN A 160 5.72 30.59 -25.02
CA ASN A 160 4.32 30.87 -24.65
C ASN A 160 4.09 31.08 -23.14
N VAL A 161 5.15 31.06 -22.34
CA VAL A 161 5.09 31.28 -20.89
C VAL A 161 5.90 32.49 -20.44
N SER A 162 5.39 33.15 -19.39
CA SER A 162 6.09 34.21 -18.67
C SER A 162 7.35 33.70 -17.93
N GLU A 163 8.16 34.60 -17.37
CA GLU A 163 9.35 34.22 -16.59
C GLU A 163 8.99 33.41 -15.34
N SER A 164 7.96 33.81 -14.60
CA SER A 164 7.49 33.11 -13.39
C SER A 164 6.99 31.71 -13.73
N GLU A 165 6.14 31.59 -14.75
CA GLU A 165 5.61 30.32 -15.25
C GLU A 165 6.71 29.37 -15.71
N ARG A 166 7.67 29.89 -16.46
CA ARG A 166 8.83 29.11 -16.93
C ARG A 166 9.69 28.63 -15.78
N SER A 167 9.93 29.49 -14.79
CA SER A 167 10.67 29.12 -13.58
C SER A 167 9.93 28.03 -12.81
N ALA A 168 8.62 28.14 -12.64
CA ALA A 168 7.81 27.18 -11.90
C ALA A 168 7.82 25.79 -12.57
N ILE A 169 7.58 25.72 -13.88
CA ILE A 169 7.60 24.41 -14.57
C ILE A 169 9.01 23.81 -14.62
N LYS A 170 10.04 24.64 -14.80
CA LYS A 170 11.44 24.22 -14.76
C LYS A 170 11.82 23.65 -13.39
N ASN A 171 11.58 24.40 -12.32
CA ASN A 171 11.93 23.99 -10.96
C ASN A 171 11.12 22.74 -10.54
N SER A 172 9.86 22.62 -10.99
CA SER A 172 9.06 21.40 -10.81
C SER A 172 9.70 20.19 -11.50
N MET A 173 10.13 20.34 -12.76
CA MET A 173 10.82 19.28 -13.52
C MET A 173 12.11 18.84 -12.83
N LEU A 174 12.92 19.81 -12.39
CA LEU A 174 14.18 19.55 -11.67
C LEU A 174 13.92 18.81 -10.34
N ALA A 175 12.90 19.20 -9.59
CA ALA A 175 12.53 18.53 -8.33
C ALA A 175 12.03 17.10 -8.54
N ILE A 176 11.30 16.81 -9.62
CA ILE A 176 10.88 15.43 -9.96
C ILE A 176 12.10 14.60 -10.33
N ALA A 177 12.90 15.07 -11.29
CA ALA A 177 14.06 14.34 -11.77
C ALA A 177 15.07 14.02 -10.65
N GLN A 178 15.15 14.85 -9.62
CA GLN A 178 16.01 14.59 -8.45
C GLN A 178 15.62 13.32 -7.70
N ILE A 179 14.32 13.08 -7.49
CA ILE A 179 13.81 11.91 -6.77
C ILE A 179 13.93 10.66 -7.64
N GLU A 180 13.48 10.77 -8.89
CA GLU A 180 13.50 9.70 -9.90
C GLU A 180 14.91 9.10 -10.10
N VAL A 181 15.95 9.90 -9.88
CA VAL A 181 17.34 9.43 -9.94
C VAL A 181 17.80 8.75 -8.64
N ALA A 182 17.23 9.10 -7.48
CA ALA A 182 17.74 8.71 -6.17
C ALA A 182 17.05 7.48 -5.54
N VAL A 183 15.84 7.12 -5.97
CA VAL A 183 14.93 6.24 -5.21
C VAL A 183 14.78 4.79 -5.76
N LYS A 184 15.31 4.53 -6.96
CA LYS A 184 15.06 3.34 -7.80
C LYS A 184 15.23 1.95 -7.17
N THR A 185 16.12 1.78 -6.20
CA THR A 185 16.51 0.43 -5.75
C THR A 185 15.61 -0.15 -4.67
N PHE A 186 14.77 0.67 -4.01
CA PHE A 186 13.98 0.23 -2.86
C PHE A 186 13.05 -0.94 -3.22
N TRP A 187 12.22 -0.79 -4.26
CA TRP A 187 11.29 -1.83 -4.68
C TRP A 187 11.97 -3.07 -5.25
N GLY A 188 13.05 -2.90 -6.00
CA GLY A 188 13.82 -4.03 -6.54
C GLY A 188 14.42 -4.93 -5.46
N ASP A 189 14.72 -4.34 -4.28
CA ASP A 189 15.35 -5.03 -3.17
C ASP A 189 14.36 -5.56 -2.11
N ILE A 190 13.08 -5.24 -2.21
CA ILE A 190 12.08 -5.61 -1.19
C ILE A 190 12.04 -7.12 -0.92
N TYR A 191 12.25 -7.96 -1.93
CA TYR A 191 12.26 -9.43 -1.78
C TYR A 191 13.40 -9.94 -0.89
N LYS A 192 14.49 -9.18 -0.74
CA LYS A 192 15.59 -9.53 0.16
C LYS A 192 15.14 -9.51 1.62
N LYS A 193 14.12 -8.70 1.94
CA LYS A 193 13.55 -8.52 3.28
C LYS A 193 12.23 -9.22 3.48
N MET A 194 11.38 -9.24 2.46
CA MET A 194 10.10 -9.92 2.46
C MET A 194 10.12 -11.03 1.39
N PRO A 195 10.77 -12.17 1.69
CA PRO A 195 11.02 -13.27 0.75
C PRO A 195 9.77 -14.10 0.42
N LYS A 196 8.75 -13.42 -0.11
CA LYS A 196 7.48 -13.98 -0.60
C LYS A 196 7.41 -13.83 -2.12
N PRO A 197 7.17 -14.91 -2.89
CA PRO A 197 7.09 -14.84 -4.35
C PRO A 197 6.16 -13.75 -4.93
N GLU A 198 5.00 -13.52 -4.31
CA GLU A 198 4.04 -12.50 -4.70
C GLU A 198 4.55 -11.07 -4.46
N ILE A 199 5.27 -10.84 -3.36
CA ILE A 199 5.91 -9.55 -3.06
C ILE A 199 7.09 -9.31 -4.01
N GLY A 200 7.91 -10.34 -4.26
CA GLY A 200 9.00 -10.26 -5.22
C GLY A 200 8.52 -9.96 -6.64
N ALA A 201 7.34 -10.47 -7.04
CA ALA A 201 6.73 -10.13 -8.32
C ALA A 201 6.32 -8.65 -8.40
N VAL A 202 5.75 -8.09 -7.33
CA VAL A 202 5.43 -6.65 -7.25
C VAL A 202 6.71 -5.83 -7.29
N GLY A 203 7.70 -6.13 -6.44
CA GLY A 203 8.96 -5.40 -6.37
C GLY A 203 9.71 -5.36 -7.71
N ALA A 204 9.75 -6.48 -8.45
CA ALA A 204 10.34 -6.51 -9.79
C ALA A 204 9.52 -5.71 -10.83
N THR A 205 8.20 -5.68 -10.69
CA THR A 205 7.32 -4.92 -11.60
C THR A 205 7.46 -3.42 -11.34
N PHE A 206 7.52 -2.99 -10.08
CA PHE A 206 7.75 -1.60 -9.70
C PHE A 206 9.17 -1.15 -10.07
N ALA A 207 10.18 -1.99 -9.85
CA ALA A 207 11.54 -1.67 -10.27
C ALA A 207 11.66 -1.40 -11.78
N GLU A 208 10.80 -2.00 -12.62
CA GLU A 208 10.76 -1.69 -14.05
C GLU A 208 10.01 -0.39 -14.35
N SER A 209 8.93 -0.06 -13.62
CA SER A 209 8.26 1.25 -13.80
C SER A 209 9.19 2.41 -13.50
N GLU A 210 10.01 2.31 -12.45
CA GLU A 210 11.03 3.31 -12.10
C GLU A 210 12.06 3.56 -13.23
N VAL A 211 12.37 2.53 -14.04
CA VAL A 211 13.25 2.70 -15.20
C VAL A 211 12.54 3.56 -16.25
N ARG A 212 11.25 3.29 -16.51
CA ARG A 212 10.46 4.06 -17.48
C ARG A 212 10.28 5.51 -17.03
N HIS A 213 10.08 5.76 -15.75
CA HIS A 213 10.00 7.10 -15.19
C HIS A 213 11.32 7.85 -15.34
N THR A 214 12.43 7.22 -14.95
CA THR A 214 13.78 7.78 -15.15
C THR A 214 14.01 8.16 -16.61
N ASP A 215 13.71 7.27 -17.55
CA ASP A 215 13.90 7.52 -18.98
C ASP A 215 13.05 8.70 -19.45
N ALA A 216 11.81 8.81 -18.98
CA ALA A 216 10.91 9.91 -19.30
C ALA A 216 11.45 11.26 -18.83
N TYR A 217 11.80 11.39 -17.55
CA TYR A 217 12.27 12.65 -16.99
C TYR A 217 13.68 13.01 -17.47
N SER A 218 14.54 12.02 -17.74
CA SER A 218 15.82 12.22 -18.43
C SER A 218 15.61 12.82 -19.83
N HIS A 219 14.67 12.25 -20.61
CA HIS A 219 14.33 12.79 -21.93
C HIS A 219 13.77 14.21 -21.86
N LEU A 220 12.91 14.51 -20.87
CA LEU A 220 12.35 15.85 -20.66
C LEU A 220 13.42 16.88 -20.31
N LEU A 221 14.41 16.52 -19.47
CA LEU A 221 15.57 17.39 -19.20
C LEU A 221 16.36 17.70 -20.46
N GLU A 222 16.59 16.71 -21.32
CA GLU A 222 17.32 16.85 -22.58
C GLU A 222 16.59 17.82 -23.53
N ILE A 223 15.33 17.57 -23.84
CA ILE A 223 14.59 18.35 -24.86
C ILE A 223 14.26 19.78 -24.41
N LEU A 224 14.23 20.04 -23.10
CA LEU A 224 14.04 21.38 -22.54
C LEU A 224 15.37 22.11 -22.30
N GLY A 225 16.51 21.46 -22.51
CA GLY A 225 17.84 22.04 -22.32
C GLY A 225 18.21 22.28 -20.85
N LEU A 226 17.77 21.41 -19.93
CA LEU A 226 17.91 21.58 -18.48
C LEU A 226 19.06 20.76 -17.84
N ASN A 227 19.84 20.03 -18.64
CA ASN A 227 20.91 19.15 -18.14
C ASN A 227 21.97 19.88 -17.29
N ASP A 228 22.36 21.09 -17.70
CA ASP A 228 23.37 21.88 -16.98
C ASP A 228 22.83 22.37 -15.62
N GLU A 229 21.56 22.76 -15.57
CA GLU A 229 20.89 23.13 -14.32
C GLU A 229 20.75 21.92 -13.40
N PHE A 230 20.35 20.77 -13.95
CA PHE A 230 20.20 19.53 -13.19
C PHE A 230 21.53 19.04 -12.60
N THR A 231 22.63 19.15 -13.35
CA THR A 231 23.98 18.81 -12.85
C THR A 231 24.36 19.60 -11.59
N ASN A 232 23.83 20.83 -11.47
CA ASN A 232 24.09 21.74 -10.35
C ASN A 232 22.99 21.72 -9.27
N ILE A 233 21.98 20.86 -9.40
CA ILE A 233 20.79 20.89 -8.54
C ILE A 233 21.11 20.69 -7.04
N LYS A 234 22.13 19.87 -6.73
CA LYS A 234 22.61 19.64 -5.36
C LYS A 234 23.14 20.89 -4.65
N ASN A 235 23.49 21.93 -5.41
CA ASN A 235 23.97 23.19 -4.85
C ASN A 235 22.83 24.07 -4.33
N ILE A 236 21.57 23.71 -4.63
CA ILE A 236 20.38 24.42 -4.17
C ILE A 236 20.08 23.99 -2.72
N PRO A 237 20.10 24.91 -1.73
CA PRO A 237 19.99 24.54 -0.32
C PRO A 237 18.72 23.75 0.05
N VAL A 238 17.57 24.11 -0.53
CA VAL A 238 16.30 23.41 -0.27
C VAL A 238 16.31 21.99 -0.84
N ILE A 239 16.96 21.77 -1.99
CA ILE A 239 17.14 20.44 -2.57
C ILE A 239 18.04 19.60 -1.68
N GLN A 240 19.15 20.16 -1.18
CA GLN A 240 20.02 19.44 -0.26
C GLN A 240 19.30 19.08 1.05
N LYS A 241 18.48 19.99 1.59
CA LYS A 241 17.64 19.71 2.78
C LYS A 241 16.70 18.54 2.54
N ARG A 242 16.01 18.53 1.39
CA ARG A 242 15.13 17.44 0.96
C ARG A 242 15.90 16.11 0.82
N MET A 243 17.06 16.13 0.17
CA MET A 243 17.92 14.95 0.01
C MET A 243 18.33 14.34 1.34
N ASN A 244 18.70 15.17 2.33
CA ASN A 244 19.08 14.68 3.66
C ASN A 244 17.93 13.95 4.36
N TYR A 245 16.69 14.43 4.18
CA TYR A 245 15.50 13.76 4.71
C TYR A 245 15.24 12.42 4.00
N LEU A 246 15.35 12.38 2.66
CA LEU A 246 15.19 11.15 1.87
C LEU A 246 16.30 10.12 2.17
N GLU A 247 17.51 10.56 2.49
CA GLU A 247 18.63 9.68 2.82
C GLU A 247 18.38 8.87 4.10
N LYS A 248 17.65 9.40 5.08
CA LYS A 248 17.24 8.66 6.29
C LYS A 248 16.48 7.37 5.93
N VAL A 249 15.62 7.42 4.92
CA VAL A 249 14.85 6.26 4.45
C VAL A 249 15.78 5.22 3.83
N ASN A 250 16.77 5.66 3.04
CA ASN A 250 17.77 4.78 2.45
C ASN A 250 18.68 4.11 3.49
N GLU A 251 19.02 4.80 4.57
CA GLU A 251 19.78 4.22 5.68
C GLU A 251 18.97 3.12 6.37
N LEU A 252 17.71 3.38 6.71
CA LEU A 252 16.81 2.40 7.29
C LEU A 252 16.57 1.21 6.35
N ALA A 253 16.51 1.43 5.04
CA ALA A 253 16.31 0.36 4.06
C ALA A 253 17.46 -0.68 4.03
N ARG A 254 18.64 -0.33 4.55
CA ARG A 254 19.84 -1.18 4.59
C ARG A 254 20.01 -1.96 5.89
N THR A 255 19.22 -1.68 6.93
CA THR A 255 19.30 -2.38 8.22
C THR A 255 19.06 -3.88 8.06
N SER A 256 19.60 -4.71 8.96
CA SER A 256 19.26 -6.14 9.03
C SER A 256 17.95 -6.40 9.77
N GLU A 257 17.56 -5.51 10.68
CA GLU A 257 16.45 -5.73 11.61
C GLU A 257 15.08 -5.45 10.96
N ASP A 258 14.18 -6.42 11.03
CA ASP A 258 12.87 -6.34 10.36
C ASP A 258 12.00 -5.19 10.89
N ARG A 259 12.08 -4.93 12.21
CA ARG A 259 11.39 -3.79 12.84
C ARG A 259 11.87 -2.46 12.27
N GLU A 260 13.17 -2.25 12.17
CA GLU A 260 13.72 -1.01 11.60
C GLU A 260 13.43 -0.90 10.11
N TYR A 261 13.50 -2.02 9.37
CA TYR A 261 13.15 -2.04 7.95
C TYR A 261 11.66 -1.70 7.72
N SER A 262 10.77 -2.08 8.64
CA SER A 262 9.36 -1.68 8.58
C SER A 262 9.18 -0.16 8.65
N HIS A 263 10.02 0.55 9.41
CA HIS A 263 10.04 2.02 9.41
C HIS A 263 10.51 2.57 8.06
N ALA A 264 11.48 1.92 7.39
CA ALA A 264 11.90 2.30 6.04
C ALA A 264 10.73 2.23 5.06
N VAL A 265 10.03 1.08 5.01
CA VAL A 265 8.85 0.89 4.16
C VAL A 265 7.78 1.93 4.46
N LEU A 266 7.56 2.24 5.74
CA LEU A 266 6.54 3.18 6.16
C LEU A 266 6.86 4.60 5.67
N LEU A 267 8.03 5.11 6.01
CA LEU A 267 8.43 6.47 5.62
C LEU A 267 8.51 6.62 4.11
N PHE A 268 9.01 5.58 3.44
CA PHE A 268 9.09 5.51 1.99
C PHE A 268 7.70 5.60 1.34
N ALA A 269 6.79 4.71 1.71
CA ALA A 269 5.47 4.62 1.12
C ALA A 269 4.60 5.86 1.42
N LEU A 270 4.64 6.35 2.66
CA LEU A 270 3.72 7.41 3.10
C LEU A 270 4.17 8.80 2.65
N PHE A 271 5.48 9.05 2.60
CA PHE A 271 6.00 10.41 2.42
C PHE A 271 6.86 10.60 1.18
N VAL A 272 7.55 9.55 0.69
CA VAL A 272 8.28 9.64 -0.57
C VAL A 272 7.32 9.41 -1.74
N GLU A 273 6.80 8.19 -1.86
CA GLU A 273 5.88 7.76 -2.92
C GLU A 273 4.59 8.60 -2.93
N HIS A 274 3.86 8.65 -1.81
CA HIS A 274 2.52 9.28 -1.79
C HIS A 274 2.51 10.81 -1.78
N VAL A 275 3.63 11.48 -1.52
CA VAL A 275 3.64 12.94 -1.24
C VAL A 275 4.73 13.68 -1.99
N SER A 276 5.98 13.22 -1.94
CA SER A 276 7.12 14.07 -2.32
C SER A 276 7.03 14.56 -3.76
N LEU A 277 6.55 13.74 -4.71
CA LEU A 277 6.41 14.14 -6.12
C LEU A 277 5.09 14.83 -6.47
N PHE A 278 4.09 14.71 -5.61
CA PHE A 278 2.70 15.02 -5.96
C PHE A 278 2.44 16.52 -6.11
N SER A 279 3.14 17.37 -5.37
CA SER A 279 3.02 18.82 -5.56
C SER A 279 3.55 19.26 -6.93
N GLN A 280 4.65 18.67 -7.40
CA GLN A 280 5.21 18.99 -8.71
C GLN A 280 4.29 18.47 -9.82
N PHE A 281 3.70 17.28 -9.64
CA PHE A 281 2.69 16.75 -10.56
C PHE A 281 1.47 17.67 -10.67
N LEU A 282 0.94 18.13 -9.54
CA LEU A 282 -0.17 19.09 -9.50
C LEU A 282 0.18 20.38 -10.25
N ILE A 283 1.34 20.97 -9.96
CA ILE A 283 1.81 22.20 -10.60
C ILE A 283 1.91 22.00 -12.12
N MET A 284 2.55 20.94 -12.59
CA MET A 284 2.76 20.70 -14.02
C MET A 284 1.46 20.43 -14.77
N MET A 285 0.55 19.61 -14.20
CA MET A 285 -0.76 19.35 -14.81
C MET A 285 -1.67 20.60 -14.81
N SER A 286 -1.51 21.51 -13.85
CA SER A 286 -2.32 22.73 -13.77
C SER A 286 -2.13 23.65 -14.98
N PHE A 287 -0.94 23.69 -15.59
CA PHE A 287 -0.71 24.45 -16.82
C PHE A 287 -1.59 23.96 -17.98
N ASN A 288 -1.73 22.65 -18.14
CA ASN A 288 -2.58 22.08 -19.18
C ASN A 288 -4.05 22.36 -18.86
N LYS A 289 -4.47 22.14 -17.61
CA LYS A 289 -5.84 22.40 -17.16
C LYS A 289 -6.29 23.85 -17.39
N HIS A 290 -5.47 24.82 -16.99
CA HIS A 290 -5.89 26.23 -16.95
C HIS A 290 -5.46 27.02 -18.19
N LYS A 291 -4.37 26.62 -18.85
CA LYS A 291 -3.80 27.35 -20.00
C LYS A 291 -3.73 26.53 -21.28
N ASN A 292 -4.04 25.23 -21.25
CA ASN A 292 -3.96 24.32 -22.40
C ASN A 292 -2.54 24.25 -23.02
N LEU A 293 -1.51 24.43 -22.17
CA LEU A 293 -0.08 24.34 -22.48
C LEU A 293 0.51 23.03 -21.94
N PHE A 294 1.66 22.62 -22.46
CA PHE A 294 2.42 21.46 -21.96
C PHE A 294 1.63 20.14 -21.95
N LYS A 295 0.94 19.84 -23.05
CA LYS A 295 0.07 18.66 -23.17
C LYS A 295 0.82 17.34 -23.11
N GLY A 296 1.95 17.23 -23.80
CA GLY A 296 2.78 16.04 -23.80
C GLY A 296 3.33 15.76 -22.41
N ILE A 297 3.87 16.79 -21.76
CA ILE A 297 4.37 16.75 -20.39
C ILE A 297 3.25 16.38 -19.42
N SER A 298 2.07 17.00 -19.54
CA SER A 298 0.91 16.70 -18.69
C SER A 298 0.50 15.23 -18.80
N ASN A 299 0.52 14.63 -19.98
CA ASN A 299 0.20 13.21 -20.16
C ASN A 299 1.25 12.29 -19.49
N ALA A 300 2.53 12.64 -19.59
CA ALA A 300 3.61 11.90 -18.95
C ALA A 300 3.49 11.98 -17.42
N VAL A 301 3.26 13.19 -16.88
CA VAL A 301 3.05 13.42 -15.44
C VAL A 301 1.81 12.68 -14.93
N GLU A 302 0.70 12.71 -15.68
CA GLU A 302 -0.50 11.96 -15.33
C GLU A 302 -0.21 10.45 -15.27
N ALA A 303 0.53 9.92 -16.24
CA ALA A 303 0.92 8.51 -16.27
C ALA A 303 1.83 8.13 -15.09
N THR A 304 2.86 8.94 -14.79
CA THR A 304 3.70 8.76 -13.59
C THR A 304 2.86 8.79 -12.31
N SER A 305 2.01 9.81 -12.13
CA SER A 305 1.23 9.99 -10.90
C SER A 305 0.31 8.80 -10.59
N LYS A 306 -0.20 8.11 -11.61
CA LYS A 306 -1.00 6.89 -11.46
C LYS A 306 -0.15 5.72 -10.95
N GLU A 307 1.08 5.58 -11.44
CA GLU A 307 2.00 4.54 -10.99
C GLU A 307 2.52 4.81 -9.57
N GLU A 308 2.90 6.05 -9.25
CA GLU A 308 3.30 6.47 -7.89
C GLU A 308 2.18 6.26 -6.86
N ASN A 309 0.93 6.53 -7.25
CA ASN A 309 -0.21 6.24 -6.38
C ASN A 309 -0.35 4.73 -6.09
N LEU A 310 -0.10 3.86 -7.09
CA LEU A 310 -0.11 2.40 -6.90
C LEU A 310 1.06 1.93 -6.03
N HIS A 311 2.25 2.51 -6.21
CA HIS A 311 3.42 2.20 -5.38
C HIS A 311 3.16 2.52 -3.91
N GLY A 312 2.69 3.73 -3.63
CA GLY A 312 2.35 4.16 -2.29
C GLY A 312 1.21 3.33 -1.67
N MET A 313 0.17 2.98 -2.44
CA MET A 313 -0.91 2.10 -1.97
C MET A 313 -0.40 0.70 -1.59
N PHE A 314 0.51 0.12 -2.39
CA PHE A 314 1.14 -1.16 -2.06
C PHE A 314 1.93 -1.07 -0.76
N GLY A 315 2.73 -0.02 -0.58
CA GLY A 315 3.47 0.20 0.65
C GLY A 315 2.56 0.33 1.88
N ILE A 316 1.43 1.03 1.76
CA ILE A 316 0.41 1.13 2.82
C ILE A 316 -0.17 -0.26 3.16
N ASP A 317 -0.55 -1.06 2.15
CA ASP A 317 -1.07 -2.42 2.36
C ASP A 317 -0.02 -3.29 3.07
N VAL A 318 1.25 -3.21 2.68
CA VAL A 318 2.37 -3.91 3.33
C VAL A 318 2.52 -3.47 4.79
N ILE A 319 2.47 -2.17 5.09
CA ILE A 319 2.53 -1.68 6.47
C ILE A 319 1.36 -2.19 7.30
N ASN A 320 0.13 -2.14 6.78
CA ASN A 320 -1.03 -2.65 7.51
C ASN A 320 -0.92 -4.16 7.78
N ILE A 321 -0.35 -4.93 6.87
CA ILE A 321 -0.03 -6.34 7.10
C ILE A 321 1.01 -6.51 8.23
N ILE A 322 2.10 -5.73 8.21
CA ILE A 322 3.10 -5.78 9.28
C ILE A 322 2.49 -5.37 10.62
N LYS A 323 1.59 -4.39 10.64
CA LYS A 323 0.84 -3.99 11.85
C LYS A 323 -0.02 -5.12 12.41
N ASP A 324 -0.67 -5.88 11.53
CA ASP A 324 -1.50 -7.01 11.93
C ASP A 324 -0.65 -8.19 12.44
N GLU A 325 0.52 -8.43 11.85
CA GLU A 325 1.44 -9.51 12.24
C GLU A 325 2.30 -9.17 13.47
N HIS A 326 2.68 -7.88 13.63
CA HIS A 326 3.56 -7.36 14.68
C HIS A 326 3.01 -6.09 15.34
N PRO A 327 1.83 -6.14 16.00
CA PRO A 327 1.21 -4.97 16.60
C PRO A 327 2.09 -4.32 17.68
N GLU A 328 2.97 -5.08 18.32
CA GLU A 328 3.91 -4.59 19.33
C GLU A 328 5.00 -3.66 18.78
N TRP A 329 5.23 -3.63 17.46
CA TRP A 329 6.20 -2.71 16.85
C TRP A 329 5.66 -1.29 16.71
N PHE A 330 4.33 -1.14 16.62
CA PHE A 330 3.62 0.12 16.41
C PHE A 330 3.16 0.72 17.74
N ASP A 331 4.12 0.82 18.66
CA ASP A 331 3.97 1.46 19.95
C ASP A 331 3.94 3.00 19.84
N GLU A 332 3.81 3.68 20.98
CA GLU A 332 3.81 5.13 21.06
C GLU A 332 5.10 5.75 20.50
N SER A 333 6.24 5.08 20.64
CA SER A 333 7.52 5.55 20.11
C SER A 333 7.53 5.53 18.58
N CYS A 334 7.00 4.47 17.98
CA CYS A 334 6.83 4.39 16.53
C CYS A 334 5.88 5.50 16.04
N ASN A 335 4.73 5.70 16.71
CA ASN A 335 3.77 6.74 16.34
C ASN A 335 4.38 8.14 16.40
N ASN A 336 5.19 8.43 17.42
CA ASN A 336 5.89 9.71 17.53
C ASN A 336 6.90 9.90 16.40
N LEU A 337 7.68 8.87 16.07
CA LEU A 337 8.60 8.89 14.92
C LEU A 337 7.88 9.21 13.60
N ILE A 338 6.71 8.58 13.37
CA ILE A 338 5.91 8.80 12.16
C ILE A 338 5.40 10.25 12.12
N ILE A 339 4.88 10.77 13.23
CA ILE A 339 4.35 12.14 13.32
C ILE A 339 5.47 13.16 13.10
N GLU A 340 6.64 12.98 13.73
CA GLU A 340 7.80 13.85 13.54
C GLU A 340 8.29 13.84 12.09
N SER A 341 8.43 12.65 11.50
CA SER A 341 8.83 12.51 10.09
C SER A 341 7.82 13.13 9.13
N CYS A 342 6.52 13.04 9.44
CA CYS A 342 5.45 13.69 8.67
C CYS A 342 5.57 15.21 8.69
N ARG A 343 5.94 15.80 9.84
CA ARG A 343 6.20 17.24 9.97
C ARG A 343 7.45 17.66 9.21
N GLU A 344 8.53 16.90 9.33
CA GLU A 344 9.76 17.14 8.57
C GLU A 344 9.50 17.09 7.05
N ALA A 345 8.72 16.10 6.59
CA ALA A 345 8.33 15.98 5.18
C ALA A 345 7.51 17.20 4.71
N TYR A 346 6.52 17.64 5.50
CA TYR A 346 5.76 18.84 5.17
C TYR A 346 6.64 20.09 5.06
N GLU A 347 7.55 20.30 6.01
CA GLU A 347 8.46 21.45 5.98
C GLU A 347 9.38 21.41 4.75
N ALA A 348 9.96 20.25 4.45
CA ALA A 348 10.82 20.08 3.29
C ALA A 348 10.07 20.34 1.98
N GLU A 349 8.88 19.75 1.80
CA GLU A 349 8.10 19.95 0.57
C GLU A 349 7.51 21.37 0.47
N SER A 350 7.16 22.01 1.60
CA SER A 350 6.76 23.42 1.62
C SER A 350 7.90 24.33 1.16
N ASP A 351 9.14 24.09 1.61
CA ASP A 351 10.31 24.85 1.17
C ASP A 351 10.59 24.64 -0.33
N ILE A 352 10.32 23.43 -0.84
CA ILE A 352 10.42 23.13 -2.28
C ILE A 352 9.37 23.90 -3.07
N VAL A 353 8.13 24.00 -2.59
CA VAL A 353 7.10 24.83 -3.23
C VAL A 353 7.54 26.30 -3.28
N ASP A 354 8.09 26.84 -2.19
CA ASP A 354 8.57 28.23 -2.17
C ASP A 354 9.71 28.46 -3.18
N TRP A 355 10.62 27.49 -3.32
CA TRP A 355 11.68 27.55 -4.34
C TRP A 355 11.14 27.40 -5.77
N ILE A 356 10.14 26.56 -6.01
CA ILE A 356 9.49 26.46 -7.32
C ILE A 356 8.91 27.81 -7.73
N TYR A 357 8.37 28.56 -6.76
CA TYR A 357 7.69 29.85 -6.96
C TYR A 357 8.63 31.06 -6.78
N GLU A 358 9.96 30.86 -6.76
CA GLU A 358 10.94 31.91 -6.42
C GLU A 358 10.92 33.13 -7.35
N LYS A 359 10.38 32.97 -8.57
CA LYS A 359 10.22 34.04 -9.57
C LYS A 359 8.82 34.64 -9.63
N GLY A 360 7.93 34.24 -8.75
CA GLY A 360 6.55 34.72 -8.67
C GLY A 360 5.55 33.58 -8.70
N GLU A 361 4.35 33.85 -8.17
CA GLU A 361 3.28 32.86 -8.12
C GLU A 361 2.58 32.65 -9.46
N LEU A 362 1.86 31.53 -9.57
CA LEU A 362 0.96 31.24 -10.67
C LEU A 362 -0.44 31.72 -10.29
N ASP A 363 -1.00 32.67 -11.05
CA ASP A 363 -2.33 33.23 -10.76
C ASP A 363 -3.44 32.16 -10.68
N PHE A 364 -3.28 31.06 -11.44
CA PHE A 364 -4.24 29.95 -11.51
C PHE A 364 -3.95 28.82 -10.51
N LEU A 365 -2.83 28.86 -9.79
CA LEU A 365 -2.50 27.90 -8.74
C LEU A 365 -1.54 28.56 -7.72
N PRO A 366 -2.06 29.37 -6.78
CA PRO A 366 -1.23 29.99 -5.75
C PRO A 366 -0.49 28.98 -4.88
N ALA A 367 0.65 29.38 -4.32
CA ALA A 367 1.47 28.49 -3.49
C ALA A 367 0.70 27.95 -2.26
N ALA A 368 -0.23 28.75 -1.73
CA ALA A 368 -1.10 28.35 -0.62
C ALA A 368 -1.93 27.09 -0.96
N ASN A 369 -2.50 27.01 -2.15
CA ASN A 369 -3.28 25.86 -2.59
C ASN A 369 -2.42 24.59 -2.64
N VAL A 370 -1.20 24.70 -3.18
CA VAL A 370 -0.26 23.57 -3.25
C VAL A 370 0.13 23.09 -1.85
N LYS A 371 0.37 24.01 -0.91
CA LYS A 371 0.70 23.66 0.48
C LYS A 371 -0.47 22.99 1.21
N GLU A 372 -1.70 23.45 0.99
CA GLU A 372 -2.91 22.78 1.52
C GLU A 372 -3.06 21.37 0.93
N PHE A 373 -2.83 21.21 -0.37
CA PHE A 373 -2.81 19.92 -1.04
C PHE A 373 -1.78 18.95 -0.40
N ILE A 374 -0.56 19.41 -0.13
CA ILE A 374 0.47 18.59 0.56
C ILE A 374 -0.02 18.16 1.95
N LYS A 375 -0.57 19.09 2.76
CA LYS A 375 -1.13 18.75 4.09
C LYS A 375 -2.23 17.71 3.98
N HIS A 376 -3.12 17.83 2.99
CA HIS A 376 -4.21 16.90 2.79
C HIS A 376 -3.69 15.49 2.46
N ARG A 377 -2.72 15.37 1.55
CA ARG A 377 -2.10 14.09 1.23
C ARG A 377 -1.39 13.46 2.42
N LEU A 378 -0.61 14.24 3.17
CA LEU A 378 0.04 13.75 4.41
C LEU A 378 -0.97 13.27 5.45
N ASN A 379 -2.07 14.00 5.65
CA ASN A 379 -3.15 13.57 6.54
C ASN A 379 -3.78 12.25 6.06
N ASN A 380 -4.01 12.09 4.76
CA ASN A 380 -4.56 10.86 4.20
C ASN A 380 -3.59 9.68 4.35
N SER A 381 -2.29 9.90 4.19
CA SER A 381 -1.23 8.91 4.48
C SER A 381 -1.23 8.47 5.93
N LEU A 382 -1.45 9.38 6.89
CA LEU A 382 -1.57 9.01 8.31
C LEU A 382 -2.84 8.20 8.59
N VAL A 383 -3.98 8.64 8.04
CA VAL A 383 -5.28 7.98 8.23
C VAL A 383 -5.28 6.57 7.62
N SER A 384 -4.60 6.35 6.49
CA SER A 384 -4.54 5.04 5.82
C SER A 384 -3.84 3.96 6.65
N ILE A 385 -3.02 4.37 7.62
CA ILE A 385 -2.39 3.48 8.62
C ILE A 385 -3.01 3.66 10.02
N GLY A 386 -4.19 4.26 10.13
CA GLY A 386 -4.94 4.38 11.39
C GLY A 386 -4.41 5.42 12.38
N LEU A 387 -3.59 6.37 11.94
CA LEU A 387 -3.15 7.51 12.75
C LEU A 387 -4.06 8.73 12.55
N PRO A 388 -4.18 9.61 13.55
CA PRO A 388 -4.97 10.82 13.42
C PRO A 388 -4.32 11.83 12.46
N ARG A 389 -5.15 12.70 11.90
CA ARG A 389 -4.71 13.87 11.13
C ARG A 389 -3.94 14.82 12.04
N ILE A 390 -2.85 15.42 11.53
CA ILE A 390 -1.99 16.33 12.31
C ILE A 390 -1.93 17.75 11.74
N PHE A 391 -2.44 17.96 10.53
CA PHE A 391 -2.53 19.26 9.88
C PHE A 391 -3.99 19.69 9.79
N GLU A 392 -4.29 20.92 10.18
CA GLU A 392 -5.53 21.58 9.80
C GLU A 392 -5.43 22.00 8.33
N VAL A 393 -6.50 21.75 7.57
CA VAL A 393 -6.58 22.04 6.13
C VAL A 393 -7.71 23.00 5.83
N SER A 394 -7.48 23.90 4.86
CA SER A 394 -8.51 24.79 4.33
C SER A 394 -9.31 24.10 3.23
N GLU A 395 -10.56 23.70 3.52
CA GLU A 395 -11.45 23.05 2.54
C GLU A 395 -11.64 23.91 1.28
N ALA A 396 -11.75 25.23 1.43
CA ALA A 396 -11.94 26.14 0.31
C ALA A 396 -10.75 26.15 -0.67
N LEU A 397 -9.51 26.05 -0.16
CA LEU A 397 -8.32 26.01 -1.01
C LEU A 397 -8.11 24.62 -1.62
N LEU A 398 -8.53 23.57 -0.92
CA LEU A 398 -8.46 22.19 -1.41
C LEU A 398 -9.39 21.94 -2.59
N GLU A 399 -10.60 22.50 -2.55
CA GLU A 399 -11.61 22.36 -3.62
C GLU A 399 -11.04 22.80 -4.99
N GLU A 400 -10.13 23.79 -5.01
CA GLU A 400 -9.46 24.25 -6.23
C GLU A 400 -8.47 23.23 -6.82
N THR A 401 -8.07 22.22 -6.04
CA THR A 401 -7.14 21.14 -6.42
C THR A 401 -7.80 19.76 -6.57
N ASP A 402 -9.09 19.60 -6.20
CA ASP A 402 -9.82 18.32 -6.25
C ASP A 402 -9.84 17.64 -7.62
N TRP A 403 -9.73 18.43 -8.69
CA TRP A 403 -9.64 17.91 -10.05
C TRP A 403 -8.44 16.99 -10.24
N PHE A 404 -7.35 17.21 -9.51
CA PHE A 404 -6.14 16.43 -9.64
C PHE A 404 -6.38 15.00 -9.13
N ASP A 405 -6.97 14.85 -7.95
CA ASP A 405 -7.29 13.52 -7.41
C ASP A 405 -8.23 12.76 -8.36
N ASN A 406 -9.20 13.45 -8.99
CA ASN A 406 -10.09 12.81 -9.97
C ASN A 406 -9.35 12.22 -11.20
N GLU A 407 -8.25 12.84 -11.64
CA GLU A 407 -7.42 12.36 -12.74
C GLU A 407 -6.44 11.26 -12.30
N VAL A 408 -5.89 11.39 -11.09
CA VAL A 408 -4.88 10.47 -10.54
C VAL A 408 -5.47 9.19 -9.97
N ILE A 409 -6.71 9.20 -9.46
CA ILE A 409 -7.32 8.02 -8.84
C ILE A 409 -7.37 6.86 -9.85
N ALA A 410 -6.38 5.97 -9.69
CA ALA A 410 -6.34 4.63 -10.24
C ALA A 410 -7.12 3.75 -9.28
N THR A 411 -8.41 3.55 -9.53
CA THR A 411 -9.26 2.82 -8.60
C THR A 411 -8.98 1.31 -8.63
N LYS A 412 -8.41 0.78 -7.53
CA LYS A 412 -8.46 -0.66 -7.20
C LYS A 412 -9.91 -1.18 -7.04
N HIS A 413 -10.84 -0.30 -6.64
CA HIS A 413 -12.21 -0.69 -6.21
C HIS A 413 -13.38 -0.11 -7.04
N VAL A 414 -13.14 0.83 -7.94
CA VAL A 414 -14.13 1.26 -8.94
C VAL A 414 -13.66 0.69 -10.27
N ASP A 415 -14.26 -0.44 -10.63
CA ASP A 415 -14.47 -0.89 -12.00
C ASP A 415 -13.36 -0.47 -12.99
N PHE A 416 -12.14 -0.90 -12.67
CA PHE A 416 -10.96 -0.77 -13.53
C PHE A 416 -11.21 -1.37 -14.93
N PHE A 417 -12.20 -2.27 -15.04
CA PHE A 417 -12.69 -2.86 -16.28
C PHE A 417 -13.73 -2.01 -17.04
N ASN A 418 -14.29 -0.95 -16.44
CA ASN A 418 -15.35 -0.12 -17.03
C ASN A 418 -14.92 1.32 -17.35
N LYS A 419 -13.79 1.80 -16.85
CA LYS A 419 -13.14 2.96 -17.49
C LYS A 419 -12.52 2.45 -18.78
N ARG A 420 -13.18 2.73 -19.92
CA ARG A 420 -12.52 2.72 -21.23
C ARG A 420 -11.19 3.44 -21.04
N SER A 421 -10.09 2.75 -21.32
CA SER A 421 -8.81 3.37 -21.66
C SER A 421 -9.15 4.65 -22.41
N ILE A 422 -8.93 5.80 -21.78
CA ILE A 422 -8.89 7.05 -22.53
C ILE A 422 -7.66 6.80 -23.38
N ASN A 423 -7.89 6.35 -24.61
CA ASN A 423 -6.84 6.13 -25.57
C ASN A 423 -6.13 7.48 -25.68
N TYR A 424 -5.05 7.67 -24.92
CA TYR A 424 -3.92 8.41 -25.43
C TYR A 424 -3.73 7.86 -26.83
N ASN A 425 -3.78 8.72 -27.82
CA ASN A 425 -3.65 8.30 -29.20
C ASN A 425 -2.24 7.70 -29.36
N LYS A 426 -2.11 6.39 -29.10
CA LYS A 426 -0.86 5.61 -29.09
C LYS A 426 -0.16 5.61 -30.46
N ARG A 427 -0.68 6.35 -31.44
CA ARG A 427 -0.22 6.44 -32.82
C ARG A 427 -0.45 7.82 -33.48
N SER A 428 -0.31 8.91 -32.74
CA SER A 428 -0.06 10.22 -33.38
C SER A 428 1.44 10.50 -33.43
N ALA A 429 2.16 9.77 -34.28
CA ALA A 429 3.49 10.18 -34.69
C ALA A 429 3.36 11.55 -35.38
N SER A 430 4.05 12.57 -34.89
CA SER A 430 4.18 13.82 -35.64
C SER A 430 5.07 13.59 -36.84
N VAL A 431 4.57 13.98 -38.01
CA VAL A 431 5.35 14.13 -39.22
C VAL A 431 6.38 15.23 -38.98
N THR A 432 7.66 14.88 -38.96
CA THR A 432 8.78 15.83 -38.88
C THR A 432 9.06 16.40 -40.27
N SER A 433 9.89 17.46 -40.35
CA SER A 433 10.37 17.95 -41.66
C SER A 433 11.09 16.86 -42.46
N ASP A 434 11.75 15.94 -41.75
CA ASP A 434 12.50 14.83 -42.36
C ASP A 434 11.58 13.73 -42.89
N ASP A 435 10.32 13.69 -42.46
CA ASP A 435 9.28 12.81 -42.99
C ASP A 435 8.57 13.39 -44.24
N LEU A 436 8.84 14.67 -44.57
CA LEU A 436 8.21 15.41 -45.67
C LEU A 436 9.10 15.55 -46.91
N PHE A 437 10.36 15.12 -46.85
CA PHE A 437 11.34 15.26 -47.94
C PHE A 437 12.10 13.97 -48.27
#